data_AF-A0A7G9Z8N3-F1
#
_entry.id   AF-A0A7G9Z8N3-F1
#
_cell.length_a   1.000
_cell.length_b   1.000
_cell.length_c   1.000
_cell.angle_alpha   90.00
_cell.angle_beta   90.00
_cell.angle_gamma   90.00
#
_symmetry.space_group_name_H-M   'P 1'
#
loop_
_entity.id
_entity.type
_entity.pdbx_description
1 polymer ?
#
loop_
_entity_poly.entity_id
_entity_poly.type
_entity_poly.pdbx_seq_one_letter_code
_entity_poly.pdbx_strand_id
1 'polypeptide(L)'
;MIGRVEVNNPEEKQEIIGQGNFSIFACDDLFKALLTTVPAMKCAVAMNEVVPRLTRVIRKCRRQSGIATSVSISASTSLTCGMS
;
A
#
# COMPACT_ATOMS: atom_id res chain seq x y z
N MET A 1 0.37 25.40 1.67
CA MET A 1 0.93 25.12 0.33
C MET A 1 0.33 23.80 -0.13
N ILE A 2 -0.37 23.78 -1.27
CA ILE A 2 -1.02 22.57 -1.78
C ILE A 2 -0.09 21.98 -2.84
N GLY A 3 0.32 20.73 -2.66
CA GLY A 3 1.12 19.97 -3.63
C GLY A 3 0.23 18.97 -4.36
N ARG A 4 0.40 18.86 -5.67
CA ARG A 4 -0.23 17.79 -6.46
C ARG A 4 0.72 16.60 -6.52
N VAL A 5 0.19 15.42 -6.22
CA VAL A 5 0.91 14.14 -6.32
C VAL A 5 0.21 13.31 -7.38
N GLU A 6 0.96 12.82 -8.35
CA GLU A 6 0.45 11.87 -9.34
C GLU A 6 0.67 10.44 -8.89
N VAL A 7 -0.34 9.61 -9.12
CA VAL A 7 -0.34 8.19 -8.78
C VAL A 7 0.01 7.41 -10.04
N ASN A 8 1.17 6.75 -10.05
CA ASN A 8 1.66 6.01 -11.21
C ASN A 8 1.24 4.54 -11.14
N ASN A 9 0.15 4.21 -11.84
CA ASN A 9 -0.43 2.86 -11.88
C ASN A 9 -0.61 2.37 -13.34
N PRO A 10 0.48 1.96 -14.00
CA PRO A 10 0.47 1.65 -15.43
C PRO A 10 -0.27 0.35 -15.78
N GLU A 11 -0.55 -0.51 -14.80
CA GLU A 11 -1.27 -1.77 -14.99
C GLU A 11 -2.77 -1.63 -14.63
N GLU A 12 -3.27 -0.40 -14.43
CA GLU A 12 -4.68 -0.07 -14.11
C GLU A 12 -5.28 -0.92 -12.98
N LYS A 13 -4.46 -1.26 -11.98
CA LYS A 13 -4.89 -2.02 -10.80
C LYS A 13 -5.75 -1.17 -9.87
N GLN A 14 -6.47 -1.81 -8.95
CA GLN A 14 -7.18 -1.04 -7.94
C GLN A 14 -6.20 -0.51 -6.89
N GLU A 15 -6.34 0.77 -6.57
CA GLU A 15 -5.58 1.43 -5.53
C GLU A 15 -6.51 2.04 -4.50
N ILE A 16 -6.12 1.92 -3.23
CA ILE A 16 -6.83 2.51 -2.11
C ILE A 16 -5.82 3.29 -1.29
N ILE A 17 -6.00 4.61 -1.21
CA ILE A 17 -5.18 5.51 -0.41
C ILE A 17 -5.99 5.88 0.82
N GLY A 18 -5.36 5.79 1.99
CA GLY A 18 -6.03 6.04 3.26
C GLY A 18 -5.08 6.58 4.31
N GLN A 19 -5.60 6.73 5.51
CA GLN A 19 -4.83 7.09 6.69
C GLN A 19 -5.02 6.02 7.76
N GLY A 20 -3.95 5.79 8.52
CA GLY A 20 -3.95 4.88 9.65
C GLY A 20 -2.89 5.27 10.67
N ASN A 21 -2.75 4.46 11.71
CA ASN A 21 -1.73 4.63 12.74
C ASN A 21 -0.98 3.30 12.96
N PHE A 22 0.19 3.39 13.57
CA PHE A 22 0.97 2.27 14.07
C PHE A 22 1.37 1.30 12.94
N SER A 23 2.12 1.83 11.98
CA SER A 23 2.38 1.20 10.69
C SER A 23 3.06 -0.17 10.78
N ILE A 24 3.89 -0.43 11.80
CA ILE A 24 4.50 -1.74 12.02
C ILE A 24 3.43 -2.84 12.17
N PHE A 25 2.37 -2.53 12.93
CA PHE A 25 1.26 -3.44 13.15
C PHE A 25 0.23 -3.37 12.02
N ALA A 26 -0.22 -2.16 11.68
CA ALA A 26 -1.31 -1.95 10.74
C ALA A 26 -0.98 -2.46 9.33
N CYS A 27 0.27 -2.38 8.85
CA CYS A 27 0.64 -2.95 7.56
C CYS A 27 0.39 -4.47 7.50
N ASP A 28 0.77 -5.20 8.55
CA ASP A 28 0.66 -6.66 8.58
C ASP A 28 -0.80 -7.10 8.79
N ASP A 29 -1.51 -6.41 9.66
CA ASP A 29 -2.92 -6.67 9.93
C ASP A 29 -3.79 -6.40 8.68
N LEU A 30 -3.58 -5.26 7.99
CA LEU A 30 -4.26 -4.96 6.73
C LEU A 30 -3.93 -5.99 5.66
N PHE A 31 -2.66 -6.41 5.55
CA PHE A 31 -2.28 -7.42 4.57
C PHE A 31 -2.98 -8.76 4.84
N LYS A 32 -3.00 -9.22 6.09
CA LYS A 32 -3.69 -10.44 6.51
C LYS A 32 -5.19 -10.35 6.26
N ALA A 33 -5.82 -9.25 6.66
CA ALA A 33 -7.23 -9.00 6.42
C ALA A 33 -7.57 -9.15 4.93
N LEU A 34 -6.81 -8.50 4.05
CA LEU A 34 -7.05 -8.57 2.60
C LEU A 34 -6.90 -9.99 2.05
N LEU A 35 -5.89 -10.74 2.50
CA LEU A 35 -5.73 -12.14 2.09
C LEU A 35 -6.88 -13.04 2.54
N THR A 36 -7.56 -12.69 3.64
CA THR A 36 -8.75 -13.44 4.11
C THR A 36 -10.04 -13.03 3.44
N THR A 37 -10.14 -11.80 2.91
CA THR A 37 -11.37 -11.32 2.27
C THR A 37 -11.68 -11.99 0.94
N VAL A 38 -10.66 -12.24 0.10
CA VAL A 38 -10.83 -12.84 -1.23
C VAL A 38 -9.75 -13.89 -1.47
N PRO A 39 -10.13 -15.16 -1.74
CA PRO A 39 -9.18 -16.20 -2.09
C PRO A 39 -8.29 -15.80 -3.28
N ALA A 40 -7.01 -16.18 -3.21
CA ALA A 40 -6.02 -15.94 -4.27
C ALA A 40 -5.73 -14.45 -4.62
N MET A 41 -6.19 -13.48 -3.83
CA MET A 41 -5.90 -12.06 -4.03
C MET A 41 -4.39 -11.77 -4.04
N LYS A 42 -3.96 -10.93 -5.00
CA LYS A 42 -2.59 -10.41 -5.10
C LYS A 42 -2.61 -8.93 -4.69
N CYS A 43 -2.12 -8.66 -3.48
CA CYS A 43 -2.06 -7.30 -2.93
C CYS A 43 -0.67 -6.94 -2.40
N ALA A 44 -0.46 -5.64 -2.23
CA ALA A 44 0.62 -5.04 -1.48
C ALA A 44 0.09 -3.88 -0.64
N VAL A 45 0.59 -3.76 0.59
CA VAL A 45 0.26 -2.67 1.53
C VAL A 45 1.53 -1.91 1.80
N ALA A 46 1.49 -0.59 1.69
CA ALA A 46 2.59 0.29 2.05
C ALA A 46 2.11 1.43 2.96
N MET A 47 2.82 1.67 4.05
CA MET A 47 2.44 2.66 5.06
C MET A 47 3.65 3.41 5.59
N ASN A 48 3.57 4.74 5.62
CA ASN A 48 4.64 5.56 6.15
C ASN A 48 4.60 5.62 7.68
N GLU A 49 5.73 5.30 8.29
CA GLU A 49 5.95 5.39 9.72
C GLU A 49 6.53 6.77 10.06
N VAL A 50 5.84 7.56 10.88
CA VAL A 50 6.28 8.94 11.20
C VAL A 50 7.64 8.95 11.91
N VAL A 51 7.87 7.98 12.80
CA VAL A 51 9.16 7.72 13.47
C VAL A 51 9.40 6.22 13.36
N PRO A 52 10.36 5.74 12.56
CA PRO A 52 11.62 6.40 12.17
C PRO A 52 11.66 7.03 10.76
N ARG A 53 10.52 7.40 10.14
CA ARG A 53 10.43 7.93 8.76
C ARG A 53 10.74 6.90 7.68
N LEU A 54 10.25 5.67 7.88
CA LEU A 54 10.38 4.58 6.92
C LEU A 54 9.02 4.23 6.32
N THR A 55 9.00 3.87 5.04
CA THR A 55 7.84 3.25 4.41
C THR A 55 7.90 1.75 4.67
N ARG A 56 6.95 1.25 5.46
CA ARG A 56 6.74 -0.19 5.67
C ARG A 56 5.99 -0.76 4.48
N VAL A 57 6.42 -1.92 4.00
CA VAL A 57 5.81 -2.57 2.83
C VAL A 57 5.68 -4.06 3.07
N ILE A 58 4.47 -4.60 2.88
CA ILE A 58 4.20 -6.04 2.90
C ILE A 58 3.50 -6.42 1.60
N ARG A 59 3.91 -7.55 1.01
CA ARG A 59 3.44 -7.92 -0.32
C ARG A 59 3.48 -9.41 -0.59
N LYS A 60 2.50 -9.88 -1.36
CA LYS A 60 2.49 -11.23 -1.93
C LYS A 60 3.25 -11.31 -3.26
N CYS A 61 3.31 -10.22 -4.02
CA CYS A 61 3.92 -10.17 -5.35
C CYS A 61 4.78 -8.91 -5.53
N ARG A 62 5.97 -9.08 -6.12
CA ARG A 62 7.01 -8.02 -6.22
C ARG A 62 6.56 -6.81 -7.05
N ARG A 63 5.72 -6.99 -8.06
CA ARG A 63 5.27 -5.88 -8.90
C ARG A 63 4.34 -4.91 -8.14
N GLN A 64 3.35 -5.42 -7.41
CA GLN A 64 2.46 -4.58 -6.61
C GLN A 64 3.19 -3.78 -5.52
N SER A 65 4.30 -4.30 -4.95
CA SER A 65 5.04 -3.51 -3.95
C SER A 65 5.67 -2.26 -4.51
N GLY A 66 6.14 -2.25 -5.77
CA GLY A 66 6.78 -1.07 -6.34
C GLY A 66 5.80 0.10 -6.43
N ILE A 67 4.60 -0.20 -6.91
CA ILE A 67 3.52 0.77 -7.05
C ILE A 67 3.07 1.28 -5.68
N ALA A 68 2.72 0.38 -4.75
CA ALA A 68 2.33 0.75 -3.39
C ALA A 68 3.41 1.59 -2.67
N THR A 69 4.69 1.28 -2.84
CA THR A 69 5.76 2.05 -2.21
C THR A 69 5.85 3.46 -2.79
N SER A 70 5.78 3.59 -4.12
CA SER A 70 5.89 4.90 -4.78
C SER A 70 4.73 5.85 -4.41
N VAL A 71 3.53 5.30 -4.26
CA VAL A 71 2.33 6.07 -3.89
C VAL A 71 2.36 6.45 -2.41
N SER A 72 2.70 5.51 -1.52
CA SER A 72 2.76 5.77 -0.07
C SER A 72 3.79 6.85 0.28
N ILE A 73 4.99 6.83 -0.31
CA ILE A 73 6.00 7.88 -0.11
C ILE A 73 5.41 9.28 -0.36
N SER A 74 4.49 9.38 -1.32
CA SER A 74 3.90 10.64 -1.73
C SER A 74 2.58 10.98 -1.01
N ALA A 75 1.84 9.99 -0.49
CA ALA A 75 0.45 10.15 -0.03
C ALA A 75 0.11 9.57 1.36
N SER A 76 1.12 9.28 2.20
CA SER A 76 1.02 8.73 3.58
C SER A 76 0.82 7.20 3.69
N THR A 77 -0.33 6.64 3.32
CA THR A 77 -0.58 5.17 3.31
C THR A 77 -1.27 4.77 2.02
N SER A 78 -0.79 3.73 1.35
CA SER A 78 -1.38 3.27 0.11
C SER A 78 -1.41 1.74 0.00
N LEU A 79 -2.52 1.26 -0.50
CA LEU A 79 -2.78 -0.13 -0.82
C LEU A 79 -2.91 -0.30 -2.32
N THR A 80 -2.32 -1.34 -2.87
CA THR A 80 -2.58 -1.75 -4.26
C THR A 80 -3.01 -3.20 -4.30
N CYS A 81 -4.03 -3.50 -5.11
CA CYS A 81 -4.52 -4.85 -5.32
C CYS A 81 -4.89 -5.09 -6.78
N GLY A 82 -4.69 -6.33 -7.22
CA GLY A 82 -5.14 -6.79 -8.52
C GLY A 82 -5.73 -8.18 -8.41
N MET A 83 -6.90 -8.36 -9.00
CA MET A 83 -7.43 -9.68 -9.31
C MET A 83 -6.64 -10.22 -10.51
N SER A 84 -6.29 -11.50 -10.48
CA SER A 84 -5.54 -12.16 -11.56
C SER A 84 -6.44 -12.48 -12.74
#